data_AF-A0A358XRQ3-F1
#
_entry.id   AF-A0A358XRQ3-F1
#
_cell.length_a   1.000
_cell.length_b   1.000
_cell.length_c   1.000
_cell.angle_alpha   90.00
_cell.angle_beta   90.00
_cell.angle_gamma   90.00
#
_symmetry.space_group_name_H-M   'P 1'
#
loop_
_entity.id
_entity.type
_entity.pdbx_description
1 polymer ?
#
loop_
_entity_poly.entity_id
_entity_poly.type
_entity_poly.pdbx_seq_one_letter_code
_entity_poly.pdbx_strand_id
1 'polypeptide(L)'
;MLVFLSGVFIYILYFAVSLFSNSPLFANASPVSSETMSRMAIVDPFGLAAFFEQCQSWSPALKNSTLLQLKGNFLINRIGLLVFSSALTLLAIRRARFHCTTKKNIKPPLQKAGNQPILPRGQISISEKGWLYDWHTLYSFLKIDLRALLKGLPFVVVIALWLFFLGMEIYSNIDAGMRLPQRYASTGLMVRNIINSFPLFLLSVLSFYGMETVWRSRSTRIYVLEDSTPVQVTVVMLAKWISLCCIALLLITISILQCMVLQLIFQYPKIEWNLYLSLFYILGVPSLLDASVIISIQTIVGLKYPALLLTVLFFALTNSFIGTMLGIA
;
A
#
# COMPACT_ATOMS: atom_id res chain seq x y z
N MET A 1 10.53 -11.35 -6.01
CA MET A 1 11.37 -10.42 -5.21
C MET A 1 11.85 -9.23 -6.05
N LEU A 2 12.56 -9.44 -7.16
CA LEU A 2 13.05 -8.34 -8.03
C LEU A 2 11.95 -7.38 -8.50
N VAL A 3 10.77 -7.88 -8.86
CA VAL A 3 9.62 -7.04 -9.29
C VAL A 3 9.14 -6.09 -8.18
N PHE A 4 9.13 -6.56 -6.93
CA PHE A 4 8.76 -5.72 -5.79
C PHE A 4 9.85 -4.67 -5.53
N LEU A 5 11.12 -5.08 -5.58
CA LEU A 5 12.25 -4.19 -5.39
C LEU A 5 12.30 -3.10 -6.47
N SER A 6 11.99 -3.44 -7.72
CA SER A 6 11.91 -2.46 -8.81
C SER A 6 10.74 -1.49 -8.62
N GLY A 7 9.59 -1.98 -8.14
CA GLY A 7 8.46 -1.10 -7.81
C GLY A 7 8.81 -0.10 -6.71
N VAL A 8 9.45 -0.57 -5.63
CA VAL A 8 9.94 0.28 -4.54
C VAL A 8 10.95 1.30 -5.04
N PHE A 9 11.90 0.86 -5.86
CA PHE A 9 12.91 1.73 -6.43
C PHE A 9 12.29 2.83 -7.30
N ILE A 10 11.36 2.50 -8.20
CA ILE A 10 10.67 3.48 -9.05
C ILE A 10 9.89 4.49 -8.20
N TYR A 11 9.24 4.03 -7.14
CA TYR A 11 8.53 4.92 -6.21
C TYR A 11 9.50 5.87 -5.50
N ILE A 12 10.57 5.35 -4.88
CA ILE A 12 11.59 6.18 -4.20
C ILE A 12 12.20 7.19 -5.18
N LEU A 13 12.49 6.76 -6.41
CA LEU A 13 13.06 7.62 -7.45
C LEU A 13 12.09 8.74 -7.83
N TYR A 14 10.79 8.44 -7.99
CA TYR A 14 9.76 9.46 -8.20
C TYR A 14 9.71 10.48 -7.07
N PHE A 15 9.71 10.02 -5.82
CA PHE A 15 9.68 10.90 -4.66
C PHE A 15 10.91 11.81 -4.58
N ALA A 16 12.10 11.27 -4.85
CA ALA A 16 13.33 12.06 -4.90
C ALA A 16 13.25 13.13 -5.99
N VAL A 17 12.88 12.75 -7.21
CA VAL A 17 12.72 13.69 -8.35
C VAL A 17 11.68 14.77 -8.05
N SER A 18 10.56 14.39 -7.42
CA SER A 18 9.48 15.31 -7.14
C SER A 18 9.85 16.38 -6.11
N LEU A 19 10.61 15.99 -5.07
CA LEU A 19 11.13 16.91 -4.06
C LEU A 19 12.04 17.97 -4.68
N PHE A 20 12.89 17.57 -5.63
CA PHE A 20 13.85 18.47 -6.28
C PHE A 20 13.31 19.17 -7.54
N SER A 21 12.06 18.93 -7.95
CA SER A 21 11.44 19.54 -9.14
C SER A 21 10.38 20.60 -8.82
N ASN A 22 10.27 21.01 -7.55
CA ASN A 22 9.30 22.01 -7.12
C ASN A 22 7.84 21.66 -7.47
N SER A 23 7.51 20.37 -7.40
CA SER A 23 6.19 19.87 -7.77
C SER A 23 5.12 20.36 -6.78
N PRO A 24 4.03 21.01 -7.25
CA PRO A 24 2.87 21.39 -6.41
C PRO A 24 2.17 20.20 -5.76
N LEU A 25 2.45 18.97 -6.21
CA LEU A 25 1.88 17.75 -5.64
C LEU A 25 2.50 17.39 -4.28
N PHE A 26 3.63 18.00 -3.90
CA PHE A 26 4.29 17.79 -2.62
C PHE A 26 4.43 19.11 -1.87
N ALA A 27 4.05 19.11 -0.60
CA ALA A 27 4.00 20.31 0.21
C ALA A 27 5.39 20.91 0.41
N ASN A 28 5.50 22.23 0.17
CA ASN A 28 6.65 23.08 0.50
C ASN A 28 7.96 22.76 -0.21
N ALA A 29 7.94 22.47 -1.51
CA ALA A 29 9.19 22.56 -2.24
C ALA A 29 9.69 24.02 -2.22
N SER A 30 10.82 24.21 -1.54
CA SER A 30 11.60 25.43 -1.64
C SER A 30 11.84 25.77 -3.12
N PRO A 31 11.98 27.05 -3.51
CA PRO A 31 12.32 27.38 -4.88
C PRO A 31 13.66 26.74 -5.23
N VAL A 32 13.61 25.62 -5.94
CA VAL A 32 14.78 24.86 -6.39
C VAL A 32 15.47 25.67 -7.48
N SER A 33 16.80 25.65 -7.52
CA SER A 33 17.55 26.30 -8.59
C SER A 33 17.08 25.79 -9.97
N SER A 34 17.07 26.66 -10.97
CA SER A 34 16.70 26.29 -12.35
C SER A 34 17.57 25.15 -12.89
N GLU A 35 18.85 25.10 -12.50
CA GLU A 35 19.76 24.02 -12.84
C GLU A 35 19.34 22.67 -12.22
N THR A 36 18.98 22.65 -10.94
CA THR A 36 18.52 21.42 -10.30
C THR A 36 17.19 20.97 -10.90
N MET A 37 16.26 21.89 -11.18
CA MET A 37 14.96 21.57 -11.79
C MET A 37 15.13 20.97 -13.19
N SER A 38 15.98 21.54 -14.04
CA SER A 38 16.28 21.02 -15.38
C SER A 38 16.90 19.62 -15.36
N ARG A 39 17.80 19.34 -14.41
CA ARG A 39 18.36 17.98 -14.23
C ARG A 39 17.29 16.98 -13.80
N MET A 40 16.40 17.35 -12.89
CA MET A 40 15.29 16.49 -12.46
C MET A 40 14.27 16.26 -13.57
N ALA A 41 14.03 17.25 -14.42
CA ALA A 41 13.17 17.13 -15.60
C ALA A 41 13.66 16.04 -16.58
N ILE A 42 14.98 15.87 -16.72
CA ILE A 42 15.56 14.81 -17.57
C ILE A 42 15.42 13.43 -16.92
N VAL A 43 15.68 13.33 -15.62
CA VAL A 43 15.74 12.03 -14.89
C VAL A 43 14.36 11.47 -14.55
N ASP A 44 13.32 12.29 -14.54
CA ASP A 44 11.97 11.89 -14.12
C ASP A 44 11.37 10.75 -14.96
N PRO A 45 11.09 9.56 -14.38
CA PRO A 45 10.50 8.46 -15.13
C PRO A 45 9.05 8.73 -15.58
N PHE A 46 8.34 9.66 -14.95
CA PHE A 46 6.96 10.02 -15.28
C PHE A 46 6.88 11.30 -16.12
N GLY A 47 7.89 12.15 -16.07
CA GLY A 47 7.99 13.45 -16.78
C GLY A 47 7.06 14.54 -16.24
N LEU A 48 6.65 14.42 -14.97
CA LEU A 48 5.96 15.47 -14.22
C LEU A 48 6.89 16.65 -13.93
N ALA A 49 8.16 16.42 -13.62
CA ALA A 49 9.16 17.47 -13.41
C ALA A 49 9.35 18.34 -14.66
N ALA A 50 9.47 17.69 -15.83
CA ALA A 50 9.57 18.39 -17.12
C ALA A 50 8.27 19.12 -17.51
N PHE A 51 7.11 18.56 -17.11
CA PHE A 51 5.81 19.24 -17.25
C PHE A 51 5.76 20.52 -16.39
N PHE A 52 6.15 20.43 -15.11
CA PHE A 52 6.14 21.58 -14.21
C PHE A 52 7.17 22.64 -14.63
N GLU A 53 8.35 22.25 -15.11
CA GLU A 53 9.36 23.16 -15.66
C GLU A 53 8.80 24.03 -16.80
N GLN A 54 8.06 23.43 -17.72
CA GLN A 54 7.47 24.16 -18.84
C GLN A 54 6.29 25.05 -18.43
N CYS A 55 5.44 24.58 -17.51
CA CYS A 55 4.22 25.27 -17.10
C CYS A 55 4.43 26.30 -15.97
N GLN A 56 5.61 26.34 -15.33
CA GLN A 56 5.86 27.21 -14.18
C GLN A 56 5.73 28.70 -14.52
N SER A 57 6.18 29.09 -15.72
CA SER A 57 6.16 30.49 -16.19
C SER A 57 4.84 30.90 -16.85
N TRP A 58 3.87 29.98 -16.99
CA TRP A 58 2.62 30.25 -17.70
C TRP A 58 1.61 31.00 -16.83
N SER A 59 0.98 32.02 -17.41
CA SER A 59 -0.20 32.65 -16.81
C SER A 59 -1.42 31.71 -16.84
N PRO A 60 -2.44 31.91 -15.98
CA PRO A 60 -3.66 31.08 -16.00
C PRO A 60 -4.34 31.03 -17.38
N ALA A 61 -4.35 32.13 -18.13
CA ALA A 61 -4.90 32.17 -19.48
C ALA A 61 -4.11 31.28 -20.46
N LEU A 62 -2.79 31.23 -20.34
CA LEU A 62 -1.94 30.34 -21.14
C LEU A 62 -2.17 28.88 -20.74
N LYS A 63 -2.19 28.55 -19.45
CA LYS A 63 -2.47 27.19 -18.96
C LYS A 63 -3.78 26.60 -19.49
N ASN A 64 -4.79 27.46 -19.75
CA ASN A 64 -6.08 27.03 -20.29
C ASN A 64 -6.16 26.97 -21.82
N SER A 65 -5.21 27.58 -22.55
CA SER A 65 -5.28 27.73 -24.01
C SER A 65 -4.13 27.08 -24.77
N THR A 66 -2.97 26.91 -24.15
CA THR A 66 -1.78 26.35 -24.79
C THR A 66 -1.60 24.89 -24.43
N LEU A 67 -1.51 24.04 -25.45
CA LEU A 67 -1.13 22.63 -25.30
C LEU A 67 0.37 22.51 -24.95
N LEU A 68 0.72 21.44 -24.25
CA LEU A 68 2.09 21.12 -23.91
C LEU A 68 2.91 20.84 -25.18
N GLN A 69 4.07 21.49 -25.34
CA GLN A 69 4.93 21.30 -26.51
C GLN A 69 6.07 20.33 -26.19
N LEU A 70 6.29 19.35 -27.05
CA LEU A 70 7.43 18.41 -27.00
C LEU A 70 8.74 19.13 -27.36
N LYS A 71 9.29 19.95 -26.46
CA LYS A 71 10.53 20.71 -26.67
C LYS A 71 11.41 20.69 -25.41
N GLY A 72 12.70 20.99 -25.58
CA GLY A 72 13.66 21.08 -24.47
C GLY A 72 13.77 19.79 -23.65
N ASN A 73 13.87 19.92 -22.34
CA ASN A 73 14.04 18.80 -21.41
C ASN A 73 12.87 17.81 -21.47
N PHE A 74 11.66 18.26 -21.79
CA PHE A 74 10.50 17.38 -21.95
C PHE A 74 10.67 16.42 -23.14
N LEU A 75 11.20 16.89 -24.28
CA LEU A 75 11.52 16.02 -25.42
C LEU A 75 12.62 15.02 -25.05
N ILE A 76 13.70 15.50 -24.42
CA ILE A 76 14.85 14.68 -24.03
C ILE A 76 14.41 13.57 -23.07
N ASN A 77 13.58 13.90 -22.09
CA ASN A 77 13.00 12.93 -21.15
C ASN A 77 12.20 11.85 -21.89
N ARG A 78 11.29 12.24 -22.79
CA ARG A 78 10.43 11.29 -23.52
C ARG A 78 11.23 10.37 -24.43
N ILE A 79 12.20 10.90 -25.17
CA ILE A 79 13.07 10.08 -26.03
C ILE A 79 13.94 9.15 -25.17
N GLY A 80 14.56 9.68 -24.11
CA GLY A 80 15.40 8.89 -23.20
C GLY A 80 14.63 7.73 -22.57
N LEU A 81 13.42 7.98 -22.09
CA LEU A 81 12.56 6.96 -21.49
C LEU A 81 12.09 5.92 -22.52
N LEU A 82 11.72 6.35 -23.74
CA LEU A 82 11.34 5.44 -24.82
C LEU A 82 12.50 4.53 -25.24
N VAL A 83 13.71 5.07 -25.36
CA VAL A 83 14.91 4.30 -25.68
C VAL A 83 15.23 3.32 -24.55
N PHE A 84 15.21 3.78 -23.30
CA PHE A 84 15.49 2.94 -22.14
C PHE A 84 14.47 1.81 -21.96
N SER A 85 13.18 2.11 -22.04
CA SER A 85 12.11 1.11 -21.95
C SER A 85 12.13 0.11 -23.11
N SER A 86 12.41 0.58 -24.33
CA SER A 86 12.57 -0.29 -25.51
C SER A 86 13.78 -1.20 -25.36
N ALA A 87 14.91 -0.69 -24.89
CA ALA A 87 16.11 -1.48 -24.64
C ALA A 87 15.89 -2.55 -23.55
N LEU A 88 15.24 -2.19 -22.45
CA LEU A 88 14.86 -3.13 -21.40
C LEU A 88 13.90 -4.21 -21.92
N THR A 89 12.91 -3.83 -22.73
CA THR A 89 11.95 -4.75 -23.33
C THR A 89 12.65 -5.71 -24.29
N LEU A 90 13.54 -5.21 -25.15
CA LEU A 90 14.34 -6.02 -26.06
C LEU A 90 15.26 -6.98 -25.30
N LEU A 91 15.89 -6.52 -24.22
CA LEU A 91 16.73 -7.35 -23.37
C LEU A 91 15.88 -8.43 -22.67
N ALA A 92 14.71 -8.07 -22.16
CA ALA A 92 13.77 -9.00 -21.56
C ALA A 92 13.31 -10.06 -22.57
N ILE A 93 12.98 -9.68 -23.80
CA ILE A 93 12.61 -10.62 -24.88
C ILE A 93 13.79 -11.52 -25.25
N ARG A 94 15.01 -10.97 -25.39
CA ARG A 94 16.22 -11.76 -25.71
C ARG A 94 16.60 -12.73 -24.60
N ARG A 95 16.39 -12.35 -23.33
CA ARG A 95 16.66 -13.21 -22.18
C ARG A 95 15.50 -14.13 -21.82
N ALA A 96 14.28 -13.84 -22.30
CA ALA A 96 13.13 -14.69 -22.13
C ALA A 96 13.37 -15.99 -22.91
N ARG A 97 13.89 -17.00 -22.21
CA ARG A 97 13.74 -18.37 -22.65
C ARG A 97 12.27 -18.70 -22.47
N PHE A 98 11.49 -18.59 -23.55
CA PHE A 98 10.13 -19.10 -23.62
C PHE A 98 10.16 -20.61 -23.40
N HIS A 99 10.28 -21.03 -22.15
CA HIS A 99 9.96 -22.39 -21.77
C HIS A 99 8.44 -22.45 -21.83
N CYS A 100 7.92 -22.82 -23.00
CA CYS A 100 6.61 -23.43 -23.09
C CYS A 100 6.68 -24.72 -22.30
N THR A 101 6.63 -24.63 -20.97
CA THR A 101 6.40 -25.80 -20.13
C THR A 101 4.94 -26.17 -20.36
N THR A 102 4.66 -26.88 -21.43
CA THR A 102 3.59 -27.88 -21.42
C THR A 102 3.99 -28.87 -20.33
N LYS A 103 3.74 -28.49 -19.07
CA LYS A 103 3.71 -29.46 -17.97
C LYS A 103 2.59 -30.41 -18.35
N LYS A 104 2.94 -31.46 -19.09
CA LYS A 104 2.16 -32.67 -19.19
C LYS A 104 1.92 -33.03 -17.73
N ASN A 105 0.68 -32.85 -17.26
CA ASN A 105 0.25 -33.35 -15.97
C ASN A 105 0.44 -34.86 -16.05
N ILE A 106 1.66 -35.33 -15.78
CA ILE A 106 1.93 -36.72 -15.47
C ILE A 106 1.21 -36.89 -14.14
N LYS A 107 -0.06 -37.31 -14.23
CA LYS A 107 -0.79 -37.80 -13.08
C LYS A 107 0.15 -38.79 -12.41
N PRO A 108 0.51 -38.62 -11.13
CA PRO A 108 1.23 -39.67 -10.44
C PRO A 108 0.44 -40.95 -10.67
N PRO A 109 1.10 -42.09 -10.99
CA PRO A 109 0.38 -43.34 -11.14
C PRO A 109 -0.45 -43.51 -9.88
N LEU A 110 -1.75 -43.68 -10.05
CA LEU A 110 -2.64 -44.09 -8.97
C LEU A 110 -2.03 -45.36 -8.41
N GLN A 111 -1.28 -45.26 -7.31
CA GLN A 111 -0.97 -46.41 -6.50
C GLN A 111 -2.33 -46.99 -6.16
N LYS A 112 -2.63 -48.17 -6.71
CA LYS A 112 -3.72 -48.99 -6.22
C LYS A 112 -3.46 -49.10 -4.73
N ALA A 113 -4.29 -48.44 -3.93
CA ALA A 113 -4.28 -48.59 -2.50
C ALA A 113 -4.41 -50.10 -2.26
N GLY A 114 -3.30 -50.73 -1.85
CA GLY A 114 -3.37 -52.11 -1.41
C GLY A 114 -4.39 -52.16 -0.28
N ASN A 115 -5.18 -53.22 -0.23
CA ASN A 115 -6.12 -53.51 0.86
C ASN A 115 -5.35 -53.62 2.19
N GLN A 116 -4.96 -52.48 2.75
CA GLN A 116 -4.54 -52.39 4.13
C GLN A 116 -5.82 -52.44 4.97
N PRO A 117 -5.91 -53.33 5.97
CA PRO A 117 -7.08 -53.35 6.84
C PRO A 117 -7.22 -51.98 7.48
N ILE A 118 -8.37 -51.33 7.21
CA ILE A 118 -8.74 -50.06 7.82
C ILE A 118 -8.95 -50.36 9.31
N LEU A 119 -7.92 -50.10 10.13
CA LEU A 119 -8.07 -50.15 11.57
C LEU A 119 -9.18 -49.16 11.96
N PRO A 120 -10.19 -49.57 12.76
CA PRO A 120 -11.22 -48.67 13.22
C PRO A 120 -10.54 -47.61 14.09
N ARG A 121 -10.30 -46.44 13.48
CA ARG A 121 -9.76 -45.28 14.18
C ARG A 121 -10.85 -44.85 15.15
N GLY A 122 -10.53 -44.91 16.45
CA GLY A 122 -11.48 -44.54 17.51
C GLY A 122 -12.12 -43.20 17.20
N GLN A 123 -13.45 -43.12 17.34
CA GLN A 123 -14.17 -41.86 17.24
C GLN A 123 -13.64 -40.94 18.34
N ILE A 124 -12.83 -39.97 17.95
CA ILE A 124 -12.45 -38.87 18.82
C ILE A 124 -13.73 -38.04 18.95
N SER A 125 -14.31 -38.01 20.15
CA SER A 125 -15.43 -37.14 20.47
C SER A 125 -14.93 -35.69 20.49
N ILE A 126 -15.01 -35.04 19.33
CA ILE A 126 -14.70 -33.63 19.20
C ILE A 126 -15.93 -32.86 19.65
N SER A 127 -15.77 -31.93 20.59
CA SER A 127 -16.83 -30.99 20.95
C SER A 127 -16.89 -29.91 19.87
N GLU A 128 -17.71 -30.13 18.85
CA GLU A 128 -17.84 -29.27 17.66
C GLU A 128 -18.76 -28.05 17.89
N LYS A 129 -19.24 -27.85 19.12
CA LYS A 129 -20.22 -26.81 19.45
C LYS A 129 -19.90 -26.17 20.80
N GLY A 130 -19.85 -24.84 20.80
CA GLY A 130 -19.74 -24.03 22.01
C GLY A 130 -18.86 -22.80 21.84
N TRP A 131 -19.06 -21.81 22.71
CA TRP A 131 -18.30 -20.55 22.72
C TRP A 131 -16.77 -20.76 22.73
N LEU A 132 -16.30 -21.77 23.49
CA LEU A 132 -14.87 -22.10 23.57
C LEU A 132 -14.33 -22.59 22.21
N TYR A 133 -15.11 -23.37 21.46
CA TYR A 133 -14.71 -23.83 20.13
C TYR A 133 -14.62 -22.65 19.15
N ASP A 134 -15.61 -21.76 19.16
CA ASP A 134 -15.62 -20.56 18.32
C ASP A 134 -14.44 -19.64 18.63
N TRP A 135 -14.08 -19.48 19.90
CA TRP A 135 -12.92 -18.70 20.32
C TRP A 135 -11.59 -19.29 19.82
N HIS A 136 -11.39 -20.60 19.99
CA HIS A 136 -10.18 -21.27 19.49
C HIS A 136 -10.10 -21.20 17.96
N THR A 137 -11.25 -21.33 17.29
CA THR A 137 -11.36 -21.19 15.84
C THR A 137 -10.96 -19.78 15.40
N LEU A 138 -11.52 -18.74 16.02
CA LEU A 138 -11.17 -17.34 15.77
C LEU A 138 -9.67 -17.11 15.92
N TYR A 139 -9.09 -17.53 17.04
CA TYR A 139 -7.68 -17.33 17.32
C TYR A 139 -6.79 -18.07 16.31
N SER A 140 -7.17 -19.28 15.91
CA SER A 140 -6.43 -20.06 14.90
C SER A 140 -6.41 -19.34 13.55
N PHE A 141 -7.58 -18.92 13.04
CA PHE A 141 -7.68 -18.18 11.79
C PHE A 141 -6.95 -16.84 11.86
N LEU A 142 -7.11 -16.09 12.94
CA LEU A 142 -6.42 -14.82 13.17
C LEU A 142 -4.90 -15.01 13.14
N LYS A 143 -4.38 -16.05 13.82
CA LYS A 143 -2.95 -16.35 13.84
C LYS A 143 -2.42 -16.73 12.46
N ILE A 144 -3.16 -17.54 11.70
CA ILE A 144 -2.80 -17.91 10.33
C ILE A 144 -2.78 -16.66 9.45
N ASP A 145 -3.82 -15.85 9.54
CA ASP A 145 -4.01 -14.67 8.71
C ASP A 145 -2.94 -13.61 9.01
N LEU A 146 -2.71 -13.26 10.27
CA LEU A 146 -1.65 -12.33 10.67
C LEU A 146 -0.26 -12.84 10.29
N ARG A 147 0.01 -14.13 10.49
CA ARG A 147 1.32 -14.68 10.11
C ARG A 147 1.55 -14.57 8.61
N ALA A 148 0.53 -14.87 7.81
CA ALA A 148 0.63 -14.78 6.36
C ALA A 148 0.82 -13.33 5.88
N LEU A 149 0.13 -12.37 6.49
CA LEU A 149 0.22 -10.96 6.14
C LEU A 149 1.57 -10.35 6.58
N LEU A 150 1.94 -10.52 7.84
CA LEU A 150 3.12 -9.88 8.44
C LEU A 150 4.44 -10.50 7.96
N LYS A 151 4.48 -11.81 7.68
CA LYS A 151 5.68 -12.46 7.11
C LYS A 151 5.78 -12.31 5.60
N GLY A 152 4.76 -11.76 4.95
CA GLY A 152 4.76 -11.55 3.51
C GLY A 152 5.82 -10.54 3.09
N LEU A 153 6.51 -10.81 1.99
CA LEU A 153 7.39 -9.82 1.35
C LEU A 153 6.67 -8.49 1.04
N PRO A 154 5.37 -8.47 0.62
CA PRO A 154 4.64 -7.23 0.42
C PRO A 154 4.58 -6.33 1.66
N PHE A 155 4.57 -6.91 2.86
CA PHE A 155 4.46 -6.16 4.11
C PHE A 155 5.72 -5.37 4.42
N VAL A 156 6.88 -5.99 4.26
CA VAL A 156 8.19 -5.32 4.39
C VAL A 156 8.30 -4.16 3.41
N VAL A 157 7.84 -4.37 2.17
CA VAL A 157 7.81 -3.35 1.12
C VAL A 157 6.89 -2.18 1.50
N VAL A 158 5.68 -2.46 1.98
CA VAL A 158 4.73 -1.44 2.44
C VAL A 158 5.32 -0.60 3.57
N ILE A 159 5.95 -1.24 4.57
CA ILE A 159 6.61 -0.52 5.67
C ILE A 159 7.73 0.37 5.13
N ALA A 160 8.62 -0.17 4.28
CA ALA A 160 9.74 0.60 3.75
C ALA A 160 9.27 1.82 2.95
N LEU A 161 8.24 1.65 2.10
CA LEU A 161 7.62 2.72 1.34
C LEU A 161 6.98 3.77 2.25
N TRP A 162 6.25 3.32 3.27
CA TRP A 162 5.60 4.21 4.23
C TRP A 162 6.60 5.03 5.02
N LEU A 163 7.62 4.37 5.58
CA LEU A 163 8.66 5.03 6.36
C LEU A 163 9.40 6.07 5.51
N PHE A 164 9.77 5.70 4.28
CA PHE A 164 10.43 6.62 3.36
C PHE A 164 9.53 7.84 3.07
N PHE A 165 8.26 7.59 2.72
CA PHE A 165 7.29 8.63 2.40
C PHE A 165 7.05 9.58 3.58
N LEU A 166 6.70 9.06 4.77
CA LEU A 166 6.45 9.88 5.95
C LEU A 166 7.71 10.65 6.37
N GLY A 167 8.89 10.03 6.27
CA GLY A 167 10.15 10.66 6.61
C GLY A 167 10.46 11.86 5.73
N MET A 168 10.25 11.71 4.41
CA MET A 168 10.41 12.78 3.43
C MET A 168 9.39 13.92 3.66
N GLU A 169 8.14 13.58 3.94
CA GLU A 169 7.09 14.57 4.21
C GLU A 169 7.41 15.39 5.46
N ILE A 170 7.82 14.74 6.54
CA ILE A 170 8.20 15.42 7.79
C ILE A 170 9.44 16.29 7.57
N TYR A 171 10.45 15.78 6.89
CA TYR A 171 11.67 16.52 6.56
C TYR A 171 11.34 17.80 5.78
N SER A 172 10.53 17.69 4.71
CA SER A 172 10.09 18.83 3.90
C SER A 172 9.34 19.88 4.73
N ASN A 173 8.45 19.44 5.63
CA ASN A 173 7.67 20.33 6.48
C ASN A 173 8.49 21.04 7.57
N ILE A 174 9.58 20.43 8.05
CA ILE A 174 10.52 21.03 9.01
C ILE A 174 11.38 22.08 8.33
N ASP A 175 11.96 21.74 7.18
CA ASP A 175 12.87 22.64 6.47
C ASP A 175 12.12 23.90 5.99
N ALA A 176 10.81 23.78 5.71
CA ALA A 176 9.89 24.86 5.31
C ALA A 176 10.34 25.70 4.08
N GLY A 177 11.48 25.33 3.49
CA GLY A 177 12.16 25.95 2.38
C GLY A 177 12.80 27.31 2.70
N MET A 178 13.53 27.85 1.72
CA MET A 178 14.28 29.11 1.86
C MET A 178 13.44 30.37 2.20
N ARG A 179 12.11 30.28 2.16
CA ARG A 179 11.20 31.44 2.33
C ARG A 179 10.57 31.52 3.73
N LEU A 180 10.57 30.42 4.49
CA LEU A 180 9.93 30.36 5.79
C LEU A 180 10.96 29.94 6.85
N PRO A 181 10.82 30.41 8.09
CA PRO A 181 11.63 29.90 9.19
C PRO A 181 11.42 28.40 9.35
N GLN A 182 12.50 27.66 9.59
CA GLN A 182 12.44 26.24 9.91
C GLN A 182 11.49 26.00 11.07
N ARG A 183 10.62 24.99 10.94
CA ARG A 183 9.65 24.63 11.97
C ARG A 183 10.29 23.67 12.95
N TYR A 184 10.01 23.86 14.24
CA TYR A 184 10.43 22.90 15.26
C TYR A 184 9.76 21.54 15.03
N ALA A 185 10.50 20.46 15.27
CA ALA A 185 10.02 19.08 15.24
C ALA A 185 9.10 18.76 16.44
N SER A 186 8.09 19.59 16.69
CA SER A 186 7.14 19.42 17.79
C SER A 186 6.22 18.22 17.57
N THR A 187 5.73 17.64 18.67
CA THR A 187 4.79 16.51 18.59
C THR A 187 3.53 16.87 17.79
N GLY A 188 3.03 18.11 17.90
CA GLY A 188 1.91 18.59 17.10
C GLY A 188 2.17 18.58 15.58
N LEU A 189 3.38 18.95 15.14
CA LEU A 189 3.76 18.89 13.72
C LEU A 189 3.81 17.43 13.23
N MET A 190 4.39 16.53 14.03
CA MET A 190 4.47 15.10 13.72
C MET A 190 3.08 14.48 13.55
N VAL A 191 2.23 14.66 14.56
CA VAL A 191 0.85 14.15 14.58
C VAL A 191 0.05 14.69 13.41
N ARG A 192 0.18 15.99 13.10
CA ARG A 192 -0.51 16.61 11.95
C ARG A 192 -0.07 16.01 10.61
N ASN A 193 1.22 15.76 10.41
CA ASN A 193 1.72 15.11 9.19
C ASN A 193 1.19 13.67 9.06
N ILE A 194 1.13 12.91 10.17
CA ILE A 194 0.51 11.58 10.15
C ILE A 194 -0.97 11.70 9.76
N ILE A 195 -1.74 12.57 10.42
CA ILE A 195 -3.19 12.71 10.16
C ILE A 195 -3.48 13.07 8.70
N ASN A 196 -2.67 13.94 8.09
CA ASN A 196 -2.91 14.37 6.72
C ASN A 196 -2.52 13.32 5.68
N SER A 197 -1.41 12.61 5.90
CA SER A 197 -0.81 11.76 4.87
C SER A 197 -1.14 10.26 5.02
N PHE A 198 -1.46 9.80 6.23
CA PHE A 198 -1.70 8.39 6.53
C PHE A 198 -3.00 7.80 5.97
N PRO A 199 -4.17 8.49 6.00
CA PRO A 199 -5.45 7.87 5.64
C PRO A 199 -5.47 7.25 4.24
N LEU A 200 -5.05 7.99 3.21
CA LEU A 200 -5.03 7.51 1.83
C LEU A 200 -4.07 6.32 1.64
N PHE A 201 -2.92 6.36 2.32
CA PHE A 201 -1.96 5.27 2.28
C PHE A 201 -2.52 4.02 2.96
N LEU A 202 -3.05 4.17 4.18
CA LEU A 202 -3.66 3.09 4.93
C LEU A 202 -4.78 2.42 4.15
N LEU A 203 -5.64 3.21 3.51
CA LEU A 203 -6.77 2.71 2.72
C LEU A 203 -6.31 1.85 1.53
N SER A 204 -5.25 2.29 0.84
CA SER A 204 -4.63 1.53 -0.25
C SER A 204 -4.09 0.18 0.25
N VAL A 205 -3.43 0.20 1.41
CA VAL A 205 -2.89 -1.00 2.06
C VAL A 205 -4.00 -1.95 2.52
N LEU A 206 -5.05 -1.43 3.17
CA LEU A 206 -6.19 -2.21 3.64
C LEU A 206 -6.98 -2.80 2.47
N SER A 207 -7.14 -2.08 1.37
CA SER A 207 -7.83 -2.59 0.17
C SER A 207 -7.07 -3.79 -0.42
N PHE A 208 -5.74 -3.67 -0.53
CA PHE A 208 -4.88 -4.75 -1.00
C PHE A 208 -4.94 -5.98 -0.08
N TYR A 209 -4.73 -5.79 1.22
CA TYR A 209 -4.74 -6.91 2.17
C TYR A 209 -6.13 -7.47 2.42
N GLY A 210 -7.19 -6.67 2.29
CA GLY A 210 -8.57 -7.13 2.35
C GLY A 210 -8.89 -8.07 1.19
N MET A 211 -8.49 -7.71 -0.03
CA MET A 211 -8.55 -8.62 -1.17
C MET A 211 -7.74 -9.90 -0.91
N GLU A 212 -6.49 -9.77 -0.45
CA GLU A 212 -5.61 -10.93 -0.26
C GLU A 212 -6.15 -11.88 0.82
N THR A 213 -6.59 -11.38 1.98
CA THR A 213 -7.13 -12.18 3.09
C THR A 213 -8.40 -12.94 2.74
N VAL A 214 -9.34 -12.30 2.03
CA VAL A 214 -10.59 -12.95 1.59
C VAL A 214 -10.32 -14.02 0.54
N TRP A 215 -9.43 -13.74 -0.42
CA TRP A 215 -9.19 -14.62 -1.56
C TRP A 215 -8.07 -15.66 -1.36
N ARG A 216 -7.30 -15.59 -0.27
CA ARG A 216 -6.16 -16.47 -0.01
C ARG A 216 -6.54 -17.96 -0.02
N SER A 217 -7.58 -18.35 0.71
CA SER A 217 -8.03 -19.76 0.77
C SER A 217 -8.44 -20.30 -0.61
N ARG A 218 -9.08 -19.47 -1.44
CA ARG A 218 -9.47 -19.82 -2.81
C ARG A 218 -8.27 -19.91 -3.74
N SER A 219 -7.33 -18.97 -3.65
CA SER A 219 -6.12 -18.95 -4.49
C SER A 219 -5.18 -20.14 -4.25
N THR A 220 -5.18 -20.67 -3.03
CA THR A 220 -4.37 -21.83 -2.63
C THR A 220 -5.14 -23.16 -2.72
N ARG A 221 -6.42 -23.13 -3.14
CA ARG A 221 -7.33 -24.29 -3.18
C ARG A 221 -7.55 -24.98 -1.83
N ILE A 222 -7.26 -24.30 -0.73
CA ILE A 222 -7.48 -24.80 0.64
C ILE A 222 -8.94 -24.62 1.07
N TYR A 223 -9.70 -23.77 0.38
CA TYR A 223 -11.12 -23.50 0.71
C TYR A 223 -11.98 -24.77 0.83
N VAL A 224 -11.68 -25.83 0.06
CA VAL A 224 -12.42 -27.10 0.15
C VAL A 224 -12.25 -27.77 1.52
N LEU A 225 -11.05 -27.67 2.11
CA LEU A 225 -10.77 -28.18 3.44
C LEU A 225 -11.44 -27.32 4.51
N GLU A 226 -11.41 -26.01 4.34
CA GLU A 226 -12.08 -25.03 5.22
C GLU A 226 -13.60 -25.27 5.26
N ASP A 227 -14.23 -25.40 4.08
CA ASP A 227 -15.67 -25.64 3.93
C ASP A 227 -16.11 -27.04 4.39
N SER A 228 -15.18 -28.00 4.49
CA SER A 228 -15.46 -29.35 5.01
C SER A 228 -15.41 -29.44 6.53
N THR A 229 -14.94 -28.37 7.21
CA THR A 229 -14.90 -28.31 8.68
C THR A 229 -16.17 -27.64 9.24
N PRO A 230 -16.65 -28.04 10.43
CA PRO A 230 -17.82 -27.43 11.06
C PRO A 230 -17.42 -26.06 11.68
N VAL A 231 -17.09 -25.10 10.83
CA VAL A 231 -16.68 -23.75 11.24
C VAL A 231 -17.78 -22.75 10.89
N GLN A 232 -18.12 -21.88 11.84
CA GLN A 232 -19.08 -20.81 11.59
C GLN A 232 -18.47 -19.70 10.71
N VAL A 233 -19.19 -19.32 9.65
CA VAL A 233 -18.76 -18.28 8.69
C VAL A 233 -18.53 -16.93 9.37
N THR A 234 -19.36 -16.59 10.36
CA THR A 234 -19.26 -15.34 11.13
C THR A 234 -17.93 -15.23 11.87
N VAL A 235 -17.47 -16.32 12.49
CA VAL A 235 -16.20 -16.39 13.22
C VAL A 235 -15.01 -16.20 12.27
N VAL A 236 -15.07 -16.79 11.08
CA VAL A 236 -14.04 -16.63 10.03
C VAL A 236 -14.00 -15.20 9.51
N MET A 237 -15.17 -14.59 9.27
CA MET A 237 -15.26 -13.18 8.86
C MET A 237 -14.73 -12.23 9.93
N LEU A 238 -15.06 -12.47 11.20
CA LEU A 238 -14.52 -11.71 12.34
C LEU A 238 -13.00 -11.84 12.43
N ALA A 239 -12.44 -13.03 12.25
CA ALA A 239 -11.00 -13.23 12.25
C ALA A 239 -10.30 -12.42 11.14
N LYS A 240 -10.88 -12.38 9.93
CA LYS A 240 -10.37 -11.57 8.81
C LYS A 240 -10.44 -10.07 9.12
N TRP A 241 -11.55 -9.61 9.70
CA TRP A 241 -11.72 -8.21 10.09
C TRP A 241 -10.72 -7.79 11.15
N ILE A 242 -10.58 -8.56 12.24
CA ILE A 242 -9.59 -8.29 13.29
C ILE A 242 -8.17 -8.31 12.70
N SER A 243 -7.88 -9.23 11.78
CA SER A 243 -6.57 -9.28 11.11
C SER A 243 -6.23 -7.98 10.35
N LEU A 244 -7.19 -7.37 9.67
CA LEU A 244 -7.00 -6.08 9.00
C LEU A 244 -6.85 -4.94 10.00
N CYS A 245 -7.65 -4.94 11.06
CA CYS A 245 -7.57 -3.95 12.14
C CYS A 245 -6.19 -3.97 12.81
N CYS A 246 -5.63 -5.16 13.07
CA CYS A 246 -4.28 -5.31 13.59
C CYS A 246 -3.21 -4.72 12.66
N ILE A 247 -3.36 -4.85 11.33
CA ILE A 247 -2.44 -4.22 10.37
C ILE A 247 -2.49 -2.70 10.49
N ALA A 248 -3.69 -2.12 10.56
CA ALA A 248 -3.86 -0.68 10.71
C ALA A 248 -3.20 -0.15 11.99
N LEU A 249 -3.48 -0.78 13.14
CA LEU A 249 -2.89 -0.40 14.43
C LEU A 249 -1.36 -0.55 14.44
N LEU A 250 -0.84 -1.58 13.80
CA LEU A 250 0.60 -1.79 13.68
C LEU A 250 1.26 -0.68 12.84
N LEU A 251 0.65 -0.29 11.71
CA LEU A 251 1.15 0.82 10.89
C LEU A 251 1.08 2.18 11.62
N ILE A 252 0.03 2.43 12.41
CA ILE A 252 -0.03 3.62 13.28
C ILE A 252 1.14 3.60 14.27
N THR A 253 1.38 2.46 14.91
CA THR A 253 2.48 2.30 15.88
C THR A 253 3.84 2.54 15.23
N ILE A 254 4.08 1.99 14.03
CA ILE A 254 5.32 2.23 13.27
C ILE A 254 5.49 3.72 12.94
N SER A 255 4.41 4.40 12.56
CA SER A 255 4.44 5.84 12.26
C SER A 255 4.83 6.67 13.48
N ILE A 256 4.27 6.35 14.65
CA ILE A 256 4.62 7.00 15.92
C ILE A 256 6.10 6.78 16.25
N LEU A 257 6.58 5.53 16.16
CA LEU A 257 7.99 5.21 16.41
C LEU A 257 8.93 5.98 15.48
N GLN A 258 8.57 6.09 14.20
CA GLN A 258 9.36 6.87 13.25
C GLN A 258 9.41 8.36 13.63
N CYS A 259 8.28 8.95 14.01
CA CYS A 259 8.26 10.35 14.45
C CYS A 259 9.13 10.58 15.68
N MET A 260 9.10 9.66 16.66
CA MET A 260 9.98 9.73 17.83
C MET A 260 11.46 9.68 17.44
N VAL A 261 11.84 8.80 16.51
CA VAL A 261 13.21 8.72 15.98
C VAL A 261 13.61 10.03 15.29
N LEU A 262 12.72 10.61 14.46
CA LEU A 262 12.99 11.88 13.80
C LEU A 262 13.13 13.04 14.81
N GLN A 263 12.28 13.10 15.84
CA GLN A 263 12.39 14.11 16.91
C GLN A 263 13.75 14.05 17.63
N LEU A 264 14.30 12.85 17.83
CA LEU A 264 15.65 12.66 18.38
C LEU A 264 16.73 13.15 17.40
N ILE A 265 16.61 12.83 16.11
CA ILE A 265 17.56 13.27 15.06
C ILE A 265 17.59 14.81 14.96
N PHE A 266 16.43 15.46 15.04
CA PHE A 266 16.31 16.92 15.00
C PHE A 266 16.58 17.61 16.36
N GLN A 267 17.07 16.88 17.36
CA GLN A 267 17.40 17.39 18.70
C GLN A 267 16.24 18.12 19.40
N TYR A 268 14.99 17.70 19.14
CA TYR A 268 13.80 18.24 19.78
C TYR A 268 12.98 17.13 20.48
N PRO A 269 13.48 16.52 21.57
CA PRO A 269 12.84 15.39 22.24
C PRO A 269 11.68 15.78 23.16
N LYS A 270 10.79 16.68 22.74
CA LYS A 270 9.56 17.01 23.49
C LYS A 270 8.42 16.08 23.06
N ILE A 271 8.39 14.90 23.68
CA ILE A 271 7.43 13.83 23.37
C ILE A 271 6.19 13.98 24.25
N GLU A 272 5.06 14.30 23.63
CA GLU A 272 3.76 14.36 24.29
C GLU A 272 2.97 13.06 24.02
N TRP A 273 3.05 12.11 24.94
CA TRP A 273 2.45 10.78 24.77
C TRP A 273 0.94 10.82 24.53
N ASN A 274 0.22 11.73 25.18
CA ASN A 274 -1.23 11.88 25.02
C ASN A 274 -1.61 12.23 23.57
N LEU A 275 -0.81 13.07 22.90
CA LEU A 275 -1.04 13.42 21.49
C LEU A 275 -0.81 12.21 20.58
N TYR A 276 0.24 11.43 20.80
CA TYR A 276 0.47 10.22 20.01
C TYR A 276 -0.60 9.16 20.23
N LEU A 277 -1.04 8.95 21.46
CA LEU A 277 -2.12 8.00 21.77
C LEU A 277 -3.44 8.41 21.13
N SER A 278 -3.69 9.71 20.96
CA SER A 278 -4.90 10.20 20.28
C SER A 278 -4.99 9.73 18.81
N LEU A 279 -3.87 9.42 18.15
CA LEU A 279 -3.86 8.87 16.79
C LEU A 279 -4.57 7.51 16.69
N PHE A 280 -4.51 6.67 17.73
CA PHE A 280 -5.25 5.41 17.74
C PHE A 280 -6.77 5.64 17.73
N TYR A 281 -7.24 6.73 18.32
CA TYR A 281 -8.63 7.11 18.24
C TYR A 281 -8.96 7.75 16.88
N ILE A 282 -8.21 8.78 16.50
CA ILE A 282 -8.47 9.60 15.30
C ILE A 282 -8.33 8.79 14.00
N LEU A 283 -7.33 7.90 13.92
CA LEU A 283 -7.05 7.11 12.71
C LEU A 283 -7.43 5.64 12.88
N GLY A 284 -7.24 5.09 14.08
CA GLY A 284 -7.55 3.69 14.34
C GLY A 284 -9.05 3.41 14.25
N VAL A 285 -9.92 4.22 14.88
CA VAL A 285 -11.37 3.98 14.87
C VAL A 285 -11.96 4.02 13.44
N PRO A 286 -11.69 5.04 12.60
CA PRO A 286 -12.13 5.02 11.21
C PRO A 286 -11.62 3.80 10.43
N SER A 287 -10.36 3.40 10.65
CA SER A 287 -9.79 2.24 9.95
C SER A 287 -10.49 0.90 10.27
N LEU A 288 -11.12 0.79 11.46
CA LEU A 288 -11.95 -0.37 11.81
C LEU A 288 -13.21 -0.44 10.93
N LEU A 289 -13.81 0.72 10.67
CA LEU A 289 -14.98 0.85 9.78
C LEU A 289 -14.57 0.60 8.33
N ASP A 290 -13.45 1.16 7.88
CA ASP A 290 -12.93 0.91 6.53
C ASP A 290 -12.68 -0.59 6.31
N ALA A 291 -12.06 -1.26 7.29
CA ALA A 291 -11.81 -2.70 7.22
C ALA A 291 -13.11 -3.52 7.13
N SER A 292 -14.18 -3.11 7.81
CA SER A 292 -15.47 -3.83 7.74
C SER A 292 -16.14 -3.64 6.37
N VAL A 293 -16.09 -2.44 5.81
CA VAL A 293 -16.59 -2.13 4.46
C VAL A 293 -15.80 -2.89 3.39
N ILE A 294 -14.47 -2.92 3.49
CA ILE A 294 -13.61 -3.64 2.55
C ILE A 294 -13.96 -5.12 2.52
N ILE A 295 -14.06 -5.77 3.68
CA ILE A 295 -14.42 -7.20 3.75
C ILE A 295 -15.82 -7.43 3.19
N SER A 296 -16.78 -6.57 3.54
CA SER A 296 -18.15 -6.67 3.05
C SER A 296 -18.20 -6.65 1.52
N ILE A 297 -17.58 -5.64 0.89
CA ILE A 297 -17.50 -5.54 -0.57
C ILE A 297 -16.81 -6.77 -1.18
N GLN A 298 -15.68 -7.20 -0.60
CA GLN A 298 -14.90 -8.35 -1.08
C GLN A 298 -15.69 -9.66 -1.03
N THR A 299 -16.54 -9.84 -0.01
CA THR A 299 -17.39 -11.02 0.12
C THR A 299 -18.62 -10.98 -0.80
N ILE A 300 -19.25 -9.83 -0.99
CA ILE A 300 -20.48 -9.67 -1.79
C ILE A 300 -20.23 -9.84 -3.29
N VAL A 301 -19.18 -9.22 -3.83
CA VAL A 301 -18.95 -9.16 -5.29
C VAL A 301 -18.56 -10.52 -5.88
N GLY A 302 -18.00 -11.43 -5.06
CA GLY A 302 -17.72 -12.81 -5.48
C GLY A 302 -16.66 -12.96 -6.59
N LEU A 303 -16.00 -11.86 -7.01
CA LEU A 303 -14.91 -11.85 -8.00
C LEU A 303 -13.73 -11.03 -7.48
N LYS A 304 -12.51 -11.60 -7.52
CA LYS A 304 -11.31 -11.02 -6.87
C LYS A 304 -10.97 -9.60 -7.33
N TYR A 305 -10.78 -9.39 -8.64
CA TYR A 305 -10.35 -8.10 -9.17
C TYR A 305 -11.48 -7.07 -9.28
N PRO A 306 -12.71 -7.43 -9.70
CA PRO A 306 -13.85 -6.51 -9.66
C PRO A 306 -14.16 -6.01 -8.25
N ALA A 307 -14.04 -6.87 -7.23
CA ALA A 307 -14.21 -6.46 -5.84
C ALA A 307 -13.17 -5.44 -5.41
N LEU A 308 -11.89 -5.66 -5.77
CA LEU A 308 -10.83 -4.68 -5.51
C LEU A 308 -11.12 -3.34 -6.20
N LEU A 309 -11.50 -3.36 -7.48
CA LEU A 309 -11.82 -2.14 -8.21
C LEU A 309 -12.99 -1.39 -7.55
N LEU A 310 -14.04 -2.10 -7.14
CA LEU A 310 -15.19 -1.50 -6.48
C LEU A 310 -14.83 -0.95 -5.10
N THR A 311 -13.98 -1.63 -4.31
CA THR A 311 -13.48 -1.07 -3.05
C THR A 311 -12.72 0.24 -3.26
N VAL A 312 -11.79 0.27 -4.23
CA VAL A 312 -11.00 1.47 -4.52
C VAL A 312 -11.89 2.60 -5.01
N LEU A 313 -12.86 2.32 -5.87
CA LEU A 313 -13.80 3.32 -6.39
C LEU A 313 -14.70 3.87 -5.29
N PHE A 314 -15.24 3.00 -4.42
CA PHE A 314 -16.06 3.41 -3.28
C PHE A 314 -15.30 4.40 -2.37
N PHE A 315 -14.07 4.06 -1.99
CA PHE A 315 -13.28 4.92 -1.13
C PHE A 315 -12.76 6.17 -1.83
N ALA A 316 -12.47 6.11 -3.13
CA ALA A 316 -12.16 7.30 -3.91
C ALA A 316 -13.35 8.27 -3.92
N LEU A 317 -14.58 7.78 -3.98
CA LEU A 317 -15.77 8.64 -3.94
C LEU A 317 -16.08 9.19 -2.54
N THR A 318 -15.75 8.48 -1.46
CA THR A 318 -16.11 8.91 -0.09
C THR A 318 -15.01 9.67 0.63
N ASN A 319 -13.73 9.39 0.34
CA ASN A 319 -12.60 9.95 1.09
C ASN A 319 -11.72 10.90 0.26
N SER A 320 -11.96 11.01 -1.05
CA SER A 320 -11.16 11.92 -1.89
C SER A 320 -11.86 13.26 -2.13
N PHE A 321 -11.06 14.24 -2.54
CA PHE A 321 -11.51 15.55 -3.00
C PHE A 321 -12.57 15.49 -4.12
N ILE A 322 -12.55 14.43 -4.93
CA ILE A 322 -13.55 14.21 -5.99
C ILE A 322 -14.92 13.94 -5.36
N GLY A 323 -14.97 13.23 -4.24
CA GLY A 323 -16.17 13.01 -3.45
C GLY A 323 -16.78 14.31 -2.96
N THR A 324 -15.95 15.21 -2.41
CA THR A 324 -16.41 16.51 -1.92
C THR A 324 -16.90 17.40 -3.06
N MET A 325 -16.28 17.31 -4.24
CA MET A 325 -16.71 18.05 -5.44
C MET A 325 -18.03 17.53 -6.03
N LEU A 326 -18.31 16.24 -5.85
CA LEU A 326 -19.57 15.61 -6.23
C LEU A 326 -20.67 15.74 -5.16
N GLY A 327 -20.34 16.28 -3.98
CA GLY A 327 -21.27 16.41 -2.84
C GLY A 327 -21.60 15.07 -2.15
N ILE A 328 -20.75 14.06 -2.31
CA ILE A 328 -20.94 12.70 -1.76
C ILE A 328 -20.18 12.53 -0.44
N ALA A 329 -19.11 13.32 -0.23
CA ALA A 329 -18.22 13.28 0.94
C ALA A 329 -18.34 14.55 1.78
#